data_AF-A0AAW0R596-F1
#
_entry.id   AF-A0AAW0R596-F1
#
_cell.length_a   1.000
_cell.length_b   1.000
_cell.length_c   1.000
_cell.angle_alpha   90.00
_cell.angle_beta   90.00
_cell.angle_gamma   90.00
#
_symmetry.space_group_name_H-M   'P 1'
#
loop_
_entity.id
_entity.type
_entity.pdbx_description
1 polymer ?
#
loop_
_entity_poly.entity_id
_entity_poly.type
_entity_poly.pdbx_seq_one_letter_code
_entity_poly.pdbx_strand_id
1 'polypeptide(L)'
;MRLSEWITAGSLSLPCALAALTAPDFTNSDSLKQTASIVAKDLISFYKGEDKDWIYAIGILPGPPPEGDYYWWIGGAMWGTLLDYRHATGDETYDKMITRSMIEQSGENKDFMPANWTASMGNDDQGFWAMTAMLAVETNFPAPPKETKLDWLALVQAVWNEQTMDERRAITKDKDSRCEGGLRWQAHSVNNGWDYINTISNGIYFNLGARLARYTGNKTYAEHSEKTFEMLERLSYIDKEGNVHDGAHLPKNCLDVNKLQFSYNAAVLIQGAAYMYDVTGQSQKWKDRLNLLVDRSLAVFLPKGIAFEYACEGVSSCNVDMRSFKGYLHRWVSQATVLAPFIKDRVMAAFETSARAGVAACQGGDNGQMCGFAWEQGGFDRASAVHQMNVLGALTGLMMKDAKPPVTNATGGTSVGDANAGQKLAELRPRAPITTGDRVGAGILTSLVLAGFAGACVWMSF
;
A
#
# COMPACT_ATOMS: atom_id res chain seq x y z
N MET A 1 -9.70 68.15 43.09
CA MET A 1 -8.78 66.98 43.04
C MET A 1 -9.02 66.31 41.69
N ARG A 2 -7.98 66.16 40.86
CA ARG A 2 -8.06 65.88 39.42
C ARG A 2 -8.63 64.49 39.12
N LEU A 3 -9.64 64.40 38.26
CA LEU A 3 -10.09 63.17 37.60
C LEU A 3 -9.37 63.08 36.24
N SER A 4 -8.54 62.07 36.08
CA SER A 4 -7.82 61.76 34.84
C SER A 4 -8.70 60.88 33.93
N GLU A 5 -8.97 61.36 32.72
CA GLU A 5 -9.59 60.59 31.65
C GLU A 5 -8.58 59.58 31.10
N TRP A 6 -8.94 58.29 31.16
CA TRP A 6 -8.21 57.21 30.49
C TRP A 6 -8.85 57.01 29.11
N ILE A 7 -8.16 57.43 28.06
CA ILE A 7 -8.50 57.07 26.68
C ILE A 7 -7.99 55.65 26.44
N THR A 8 -8.89 54.67 26.44
CA THR A 8 -8.60 53.32 25.95
C THR A 8 -8.53 53.34 24.43
N ALA A 9 -7.32 53.25 23.88
CA ALA A 9 -7.11 52.99 22.47
C ALA A 9 -7.58 51.55 22.17
N GLY A 10 -8.77 51.41 21.62
CA GLY A 10 -9.25 50.16 21.05
C GLY A 10 -8.49 49.85 19.77
N SER A 11 -7.52 48.94 19.85
CA SER A 11 -6.91 48.32 18.67
C SER A 11 -7.96 47.47 17.95
N LEU A 12 -8.53 48.00 16.86
CA LEU A 12 -9.26 47.19 15.88
C LEU A 12 -8.26 46.23 15.22
N SER A 13 -8.18 45.00 15.72
CA SER A 13 -7.62 43.90 14.94
C SER A 13 -8.63 43.56 13.83
N LEU A 14 -8.35 43.98 12.59
CA LEU A 14 -9.05 43.41 11.43
C LEU A 14 -8.85 41.88 11.50
N PRO A 15 -9.91 41.06 11.48
CA PRO A 15 -9.75 39.64 11.24
C PRO A 15 -9.13 39.50 9.84
N CYS A 16 -7.90 38.99 9.78
CA CYS A 16 -7.28 38.56 8.54
C CYS A 16 -8.22 37.48 7.95
N ALA A 17 -8.94 37.79 6.88
CA ALA A 17 -9.77 36.81 6.21
C ALA A 17 -8.84 35.73 5.68
N LEU A 18 -8.82 34.57 6.34
CA LEU A 18 -8.11 33.39 5.84
C LEU A 18 -8.72 33.03 4.47
N ALA A 19 -7.88 32.95 3.44
CA ALA A 19 -8.33 32.73 2.07
C ALA A 19 -8.41 31.23 1.78
N ALA A 20 -9.48 30.83 1.08
CA ALA A 20 -9.61 29.48 0.53
C ALA A 20 -8.48 29.17 -0.46
N LEU A 21 -8.21 27.88 -0.67
CA LEU A 21 -7.23 27.44 -1.66
C LEU A 21 -7.65 27.95 -3.04
N THR A 22 -6.75 28.68 -3.69
CA THR A 22 -7.02 29.18 -5.04
C THR A 22 -7.00 28.00 -6.03
N ALA A 23 -8.08 27.86 -6.80
CA ALA A 23 -8.18 26.82 -7.81
C ALA A 23 -7.09 26.98 -8.89
N PRO A 24 -6.37 25.92 -9.26
CA PRO A 24 -5.39 25.98 -10.34
C PRO A 24 -6.07 26.10 -11.70
N ASP A 25 -5.31 26.51 -12.71
CA ASP A 25 -5.61 26.17 -14.08
C ASP A 25 -5.29 24.68 -14.29
N PHE A 26 -6.33 23.84 -14.33
CA PHE A 26 -6.23 22.39 -14.47
C PHE A 26 -5.63 21.93 -15.80
N THR A 27 -5.49 22.83 -16.78
CA THR A 27 -4.81 22.53 -18.06
C THR A 27 -3.31 22.81 -17.99
N ASN A 28 -2.87 23.63 -17.03
CA ASN A 28 -1.50 24.11 -16.87
C ASN A 28 -0.73 23.31 -15.80
N SER A 29 0.37 22.66 -16.22
CA SER A 29 1.19 21.83 -15.33
C SER A 29 1.79 22.62 -14.16
N ASP A 30 2.28 23.83 -14.39
CA ASP A 30 2.92 24.64 -13.34
C ASP A 30 1.91 25.16 -12.32
N SER A 31 0.70 25.51 -12.77
CA SER A 31 -0.41 25.88 -11.87
C SER A 31 -0.82 24.70 -10.98
N LEU A 32 -0.96 23.50 -11.55
CA LEU A 32 -1.22 22.28 -10.78
C LEU A 32 -0.10 22.01 -9.76
N LYS A 33 1.17 22.17 -10.13
CA LYS A 33 2.32 21.97 -9.22
C LYS A 33 2.30 22.95 -8.06
N GLN A 34 1.99 24.22 -8.32
CA GLN A 34 1.88 25.24 -7.28
C GLN A 34 0.79 24.90 -6.27
N THR A 35 -0.42 24.55 -6.73
CA THR A 35 -1.49 24.13 -5.82
C THR A 35 -1.14 22.85 -5.08
N ALA A 36 -0.53 21.87 -5.77
CA ALA A 36 -0.10 20.62 -5.13
C ALA A 36 0.95 20.85 -4.04
N SER A 37 1.88 21.79 -4.22
CA SER A 37 2.87 22.16 -3.20
C SER A 37 2.22 22.73 -1.93
N ILE A 38 1.17 23.53 -2.08
CA ILE A 38 0.38 24.04 -0.94
C ILE A 38 -0.30 22.89 -0.20
N VAL A 39 -0.98 21.98 -0.92
CA VAL A 39 -1.66 20.82 -0.31
C VAL A 39 -0.66 19.85 0.33
N ALA A 40 0.53 19.65 -0.26
CA ALA A 40 1.60 18.83 0.32
C ALA A 40 2.14 19.42 1.62
N LYS A 41 2.29 20.75 1.69
CA LYS A 41 2.66 21.45 2.93
C LYS A 41 1.59 21.28 4.00
N ASP A 42 0.31 21.39 3.63
CA ASP A 42 -0.80 21.20 4.56
C ASP A 42 -0.90 19.75 5.04
N LEU A 43 -0.66 18.77 4.16
CA LEU A 43 -0.54 17.36 4.56
C LEU A 43 0.58 17.14 5.58
N ILE A 44 1.76 17.70 5.32
CA ILE A 44 2.92 17.57 6.22
C ILE A 44 2.65 18.21 7.59
N SER A 45 1.78 19.22 7.69
CA SER A 45 1.45 19.84 8.98
C SER A 45 0.81 18.87 10.01
N PHE A 46 0.26 17.74 9.56
CA PHE A 46 -0.25 16.66 10.41
C PHE A 46 0.82 15.72 10.96
N TYR A 47 2.03 15.74 10.39
CA TYR A 47 3.16 14.91 10.80
C TYR A 47 4.22 15.77 11.48
N LYS A 48 4.41 15.56 12.78
CA LYS A 48 5.41 16.30 13.56
C LYS A 48 6.54 15.41 14.05
N GLY A 49 6.90 14.37 13.29
CA GLY A 49 7.94 13.40 13.68
C GLY A 49 9.35 13.94 13.82
N GLU A 50 9.57 15.22 13.50
CA GLU A 50 10.83 15.94 13.72
C GLU A 50 10.80 16.81 14.99
N ASP A 51 9.64 16.96 15.63
CA ASP A 51 9.48 17.73 16.87
C ASP A 51 9.94 16.92 18.07
N LYS A 52 10.60 17.58 19.04
CA LYS A 52 11.12 16.92 20.26
C LYS A 52 10.02 16.35 21.15
N ASP A 53 8.83 16.94 21.09
CA ASP A 53 7.66 16.52 21.87
C ASP A 53 6.82 15.47 21.12
N TRP A 54 7.29 14.97 19.98
CA TRP A 54 6.63 13.91 19.24
C TRP A 54 6.73 12.58 19.99
N ILE A 55 5.59 12.07 20.41
CA ILE A 55 5.49 10.83 21.20
C ILE A 55 5.25 9.59 20.34
N TYR A 56 4.93 9.75 19.06
CA TYR A 56 4.66 8.64 18.15
C TYR A 56 5.96 8.17 17.48
N ALA A 57 5.95 6.97 16.89
CA ALA A 57 7.10 6.51 16.11
C ALA A 57 7.35 7.43 14.88
N ILE A 58 8.59 7.46 14.40
CA ILE A 58 8.95 8.23 13.20
C ILE A 58 8.30 7.56 11.98
N GLY A 59 7.68 8.33 11.11
CA GLY A 59 7.04 7.82 9.90
C GLY A 59 5.58 7.42 10.05
N ILE A 60 4.98 7.55 11.22
CA ILE A 60 3.55 7.35 11.42
C ILE A 60 2.84 8.67 11.71
N LEU A 61 1.56 8.76 11.36
CA LEU A 61 0.68 9.84 11.82
C LEU A 61 0.19 9.57 13.26
N PRO A 62 -0.40 10.56 13.96
CA PRO A 62 -0.89 10.36 15.33
C PRO A 62 -1.87 9.19 15.45
N GLY A 63 -1.49 8.14 16.18
CA GLY A 63 -2.29 6.93 16.35
C GLY A 63 -1.50 5.73 16.87
N PRO A 64 -2.12 4.55 16.94
CA PRO A 64 -3.46 4.22 16.44
C PRO A 64 -4.60 4.73 17.35
N PRO A 65 -5.88 4.55 16.96
CA PRO A 65 -7.00 4.79 17.87
C PRO A 65 -6.96 3.86 19.11
N PRO A 66 -7.31 4.37 20.31
CA PRO A 66 -7.87 5.69 20.59
C PRO A 66 -6.85 6.82 20.86
N GLU A 67 -5.54 6.54 20.89
CA GLU A 67 -4.50 7.53 21.19
C GLU A 67 -4.34 8.60 20.10
N GLY A 68 -4.73 8.27 18.86
CA GLY A 68 -4.84 9.20 17.74
C GLY A 68 -5.78 8.67 16.65
N ASP A 69 -5.84 9.35 15.51
CA ASP A 69 -6.84 9.05 14.48
C ASP A 69 -6.39 8.00 13.47
N TYR A 70 -5.08 7.73 13.32
CA TYR A 70 -4.55 7.04 12.14
C TYR A 70 -3.90 5.69 12.46
N TYR A 71 -4.29 4.64 11.73
CA TYR A 71 -3.59 3.36 11.77
C TYR A 71 -2.22 3.43 11.07
N TRP A 72 -1.34 2.51 11.43
CA TRP A 72 0.05 2.48 10.96
C TRP A 72 0.21 2.52 9.44
N TRP A 73 -0.60 1.77 8.71
CA TRP A 73 -0.53 1.69 7.25
C TRP A 73 -0.81 3.03 6.55
N ILE A 74 -1.57 3.94 7.17
CA ILE A 74 -1.82 5.29 6.64
C ILE A 74 -0.51 6.09 6.57
N GLY A 75 0.44 5.84 7.48
CA GLY A 75 1.79 6.39 7.38
C GLY A 75 2.47 5.99 6.07
N GLY A 76 2.47 4.68 5.76
CA GLY A 76 3.00 4.17 4.50
C GLY A 76 2.33 4.80 3.28
N ALA A 77 1.01 4.95 3.32
CA ALA A 77 0.23 5.59 2.26
C ALA A 77 0.50 7.10 2.11
N MET A 78 0.72 7.82 3.22
CA MET A 78 1.11 9.23 3.23
C MET A 78 2.45 9.42 2.53
N TRP A 79 3.47 8.63 2.89
CA TRP A 79 4.80 8.71 2.25
C TRP A 79 4.74 8.34 0.77
N GLY A 80 3.93 7.36 0.39
CA GLY A 80 3.67 7.05 -1.02
C GLY A 80 3.02 8.21 -1.77
N THR A 81 2.10 8.94 -1.13
CA THR A 81 1.48 10.14 -1.71
C THR A 81 2.49 11.25 -1.95
N LEU A 82 3.41 11.46 -1.00
CA LEU A 82 4.48 12.45 -1.12
C LEU A 82 5.57 12.05 -2.13
N LEU A 83 5.83 10.75 -2.31
CA LEU A 83 6.70 10.25 -3.37
C LEU A 83 6.09 10.49 -4.76
N ASP A 84 4.78 10.27 -4.93
CA ASP A 84 4.10 10.62 -6.18
C ASP A 84 4.14 12.13 -6.45
N TYR A 85 3.94 12.95 -5.41
CA TYR A 85 4.11 14.40 -5.51
C TYR A 85 5.53 14.77 -5.96
N ARG A 86 6.56 14.22 -5.31
CA ARG A 86 7.96 14.40 -5.71
C ARG A 86 8.17 14.02 -7.17
N HIS A 87 7.68 12.85 -7.58
CA HIS A 87 7.84 12.36 -8.95
C HIS A 87 7.15 13.27 -9.98
N ALA A 88 5.94 13.73 -9.68
CA ALA A 88 5.15 14.57 -10.60
C ALA A 88 5.67 16.02 -10.70
N THR A 89 6.22 16.55 -9.61
CA THR A 89 6.59 17.98 -9.51
C THR A 89 8.09 18.23 -9.62
N GLY A 90 8.92 17.26 -9.25
CA GLY A 90 10.36 17.43 -9.05
C GLY A 90 10.74 18.11 -7.72
N ASP A 91 9.79 18.34 -6.82
CA ASP A 91 10.05 18.93 -5.51
C ASP A 91 10.62 17.90 -4.53
N GLU A 92 11.89 18.09 -4.14
CA GLU A 92 12.64 17.21 -3.25
C GLU A 92 12.58 17.64 -1.77
N THR A 93 11.74 18.62 -1.42
CA THR A 93 11.65 19.19 -0.06
C THR A 93 11.47 18.13 1.03
N TYR A 94 10.75 17.04 0.73
CA TYR A 94 10.38 16.01 1.69
C TYR A 94 11.24 14.73 1.61
N ASP A 95 12.24 14.66 0.73
CA ASP A 95 13.01 13.44 0.46
C ASP A 95 13.67 12.85 1.72
N LYS A 96 14.22 13.71 2.58
CA LYS A 96 14.83 13.29 3.85
C LYS A 96 13.81 12.69 4.81
N MET A 97 12.62 13.29 4.92
CA MET A 97 11.55 12.81 5.78
C MET A 97 11.02 11.47 5.28
N ILE A 98 10.79 11.34 3.97
CA ILE A 98 10.36 10.10 3.32
C ILE A 98 11.38 8.99 3.60
N THR A 99 12.65 9.23 3.28
CA THR A 99 13.74 8.25 3.45
C THR A 99 13.83 7.76 4.88
N ARG A 100 13.90 8.69 5.85
CA ARG A 100 14.00 8.36 7.27
C ARG A 100 12.78 7.56 7.73
N SER A 101 11.58 8.01 7.39
CA SER A 101 10.33 7.39 7.83
C SER A 101 10.18 5.95 7.33
N MET A 102 10.52 5.70 6.06
CA MET A 102 10.48 4.35 5.49
C MET A 102 11.53 3.43 6.11
N ILE A 103 12.71 3.94 6.44
CA ILE A 103 13.77 3.17 7.12
C ILE A 103 13.33 2.79 8.54
N GLU A 104 12.83 3.74 9.31
CA GLU A 104 12.40 3.52 10.71
C GLU A 104 11.23 2.52 10.79
N GLN A 105 10.33 2.53 9.81
CA GLN A 105 9.21 1.58 9.77
C GLN A 105 9.53 0.26 9.07
N SER A 106 10.76 0.05 8.59
CA SER A 106 11.16 -1.20 7.93
C SER A 106 11.26 -2.40 8.88
N GLY A 107 11.33 -2.16 10.20
CA GLY A 107 11.47 -3.21 11.21
C GLY A 107 12.88 -3.81 11.28
N GLU A 108 13.14 -4.62 12.31
CA GLU A 108 14.47 -5.21 12.54
C GLU A 108 14.93 -6.12 11.39
N ASN A 109 13.97 -6.76 10.72
CA ASN A 109 14.20 -7.70 9.62
C ASN A 109 14.14 -7.04 8.24
N LYS A 110 13.81 -5.75 8.14
CA LYS A 110 13.69 -5.01 6.87
C LYS A 110 12.61 -5.59 5.95
N ASP A 111 11.47 -5.89 6.53
CA ASP A 111 10.32 -6.55 5.93
C ASP A 111 9.02 -5.76 6.15
N PHE A 112 9.11 -4.53 6.69
CA PHE A 112 7.96 -3.76 7.13
C PHE A 112 7.07 -4.53 8.13
N MET A 113 7.68 -5.31 9.02
CA MET A 113 7.02 -5.91 10.19
C MET A 113 7.63 -5.45 11.53
N PRO A 114 7.68 -4.14 11.81
CA PRO A 114 8.13 -3.66 13.11
C PRO A 114 7.29 -4.25 14.26
N ALA A 115 7.96 -4.76 15.30
CA ALA A 115 7.31 -5.49 16.39
C ALA A 115 6.18 -4.72 17.09
N ASN A 116 6.27 -3.39 17.14
CA ASN A 116 5.27 -2.49 17.73
C ASN A 116 3.87 -2.63 17.12
N TRP A 117 3.75 -3.16 15.90
CA TRP A 117 2.50 -3.23 15.15
C TRP A 117 1.96 -4.65 14.98
N THR A 118 2.56 -5.64 15.67
CA THR A 118 2.18 -7.06 15.58
C THR A 118 0.67 -7.28 15.79
N ALA A 119 0.07 -6.59 16.76
CA ALA A 119 -1.34 -6.76 17.13
C ALA A 119 -2.35 -6.28 16.06
N SER A 120 -1.91 -5.45 15.13
CA SER A 120 -2.74 -4.90 14.04
C SER A 120 -2.15 -5.17 12.66
N MET A 121 -1.19 -6.10 12.54
CA MET A 121 -0.47 -6.35 11.30
C MET A 121 -1.33 -7.14 10.31
N GLY A 122 -1.91 -6.45 9.33
CA GLY A 122 -2.47 -7.04 8.12
C GLY A 122 -1.42 -7.23 7.01
N ASN A 123 -1.69 -8.13 6.08
CA ASN A 123 -0.92 -8.25 4.85
C ASN A 123 -1.13 -7.02 3.94
N ASP A 124 -2.30 -6.40 4.02
CA ASP A 124 -2.57 -5.09 3.42
C ASP A 124 -1.77 -3.98 4.10
N ASP A 125 -1.72 -3.93 5.44
CA ASP A 125 -0.89 -2.95 6.16
C ASP A 125 0.58 -3.01 5.71
N GLN A 126 1.19 -4.19 5.79
CA GLN A 126 2.55 -4.46 5.32
C GLN A 126 2.70 -4.12 3.82
N GLY A 127 1.68 -4.47 3.04
CA GLY A 127 1.62 -4.25 1.61
C GLY A 127 1.61 -2.77 1.20
N PHE A 128 0.96 -1.89 1.96
CA PHE A 128 0.98 -0.45 1.69
C PHE A 128 2.39 0.15 1.78
N TRP A 129 3.16 -0.25 2.80
CA TRP A 129 4.55 0.16 2.92
C TRP A 129 5.42 -0.41 1.78
N ALA A 130 5.20 -1.66 1.40
CA ALA A 130 5.85 -2.26 0.24
C ALA A 130 5.49 -1.55 -1.08
N MET A 131 4.24 -1.13 -1.28
CA MET A 131 3.84 -0.39 -2.47
C MET A 131 4.52 0.99 -2.54
N THR A 132 4.73 1.63 -1.39
CA THR A 132 5.51 2.87 -1.27
C THR A 132 6.99 2.64 -1.57
N ALA A 133 7.60 1.57 -1.06
CA ALA A 133 8.97 1.18 -1.44
C ALA A 133 9.07 0.85 -2.94
N MET A 134 8.09 0.16 -3.51
CA MET A 134 8.07 -0.15 -4.94
C MET A 134 7.91 1.12 -5.79
N LEU A 135 7.20 2.14 -5.29
CA LEU A 135 7.13 3.44 -5.95
C LEU A 135 8.49 4.15 -5.93
N ALA A 136 9.22 4.08 -4.81
CA ALA A 136 10.59 4.59 -4.72
C ALA A 136 11.53 3.91 -5.75
N VAL A 137 11.39 2.59 -5.93
CA VAL A 137 12.11 1.82 -6.97
C VAL A 137 11.77 2.33 -8.38
N GLU A 138 10.48 2.44 -8.68
CA GLU A 138 9.95 2.77 -10.01
C GLU A 138 10.16 4.22 -10.45
N THR A 139 10.36 5.12 -9.49
CA THR A 139 10.62 6.55 -9.73
C THR A 139 12.09 6.92 -9.55
N ASN A 140 12.94 5.93 -9.32
CA ASN A 140 14.38 6.09 -9.08
C ASN A 140 14.69 7.06 -7.93
N PHE A 141 13.92 6.94 -6.84
CA PHE A 141 14.12 7.70 -5.61
C PHE A 141 15.51 7.41 -5.01
N PRO A 142 16.19 8.40 -4.40
CA PRO A 142 17.52 8.21 -3.85
C PRO A 142 17.62 6.99 -2.92
N ALA A 143 18.70 6.24 -3.07
CA ALA A 143 18.95 5.06 -2.26
C ALA A 143 19.10 5.44 -0.77
N PRO A 144 18.70 4.56 0.16
CA PRO A 144 18.98 4.72 1.59
C PRO A 144 20.48 4.86 1.87
N PRO A 145 20.89 5.44 3.02
CA PRO A 145 22.28 5.43 3.45
C PRO A 145 22.81 3.99 3.53
N LYS A 146 24.03 3.75 3.01
CA LYS A 146 24.62 2.40 2.90
C LYS A 146 24.73 1.67 4.24
N GLU A 147 24.88 2.43 5.33
CA GLU A 147 25.03 1.96 6.70
C GLU A 147 23.81 1.18 7.18
N THR A 148 22.64 1.49 6.62
CA THR A 148 21.38 0.80 6.93
C THR A 148 21.35 -0.62 6.35
N LYS A 149 22.20 -0.92 5.35
CA LYS A 149 22.24 -2.20 4.62
C LYS A 149 20.87 -2.61 4.08
N LEU A 150 20.06 -1.65 3.63
CA LEU A 150 18.76 -1.88 3.01
C LEU A 150 18.69 -1.11 1.69
N ASP A 151 17.82 -1.54 0.79
CA ASP A 151 17.49 -0.84 -0.44
C ASP A 151 16.01 -1.09 -0.76
N TRP A 152 15.38 -0.18 -1.49
CA TRP A 152 13.93 -0.15 -1.68
C TRP A 152 13.40 -1.43 -2.31
N LEU A 153 14.06 -1.96 -3.34
CA LEU A 153 13.65 -3.19 -4.02
C LEU A 153 13.75 -4.41 -3.10
N ALA A 154 14.79 -4.49 -2.25
CA ALA A 154 14.93 -5.57 -1.28
C ALA A 154 13.77 -5.59 -0.26
N LEU A 155 13.30 -4.41 0.21
CA LEU A 155 12.12 -4.32 1.07
C LEU A 155 10.86 -4.86 0.38
N VAL A 156 10.67 -4.52 -0.90
CA VAL A 156 9.52 -5.01 -1.68
C VAL A 156 9.58 -6.53 -1.84
N GLN A 157 10.76 -7.06 -2.16
CA GLN A 157 10.97 -8.50 -2.31
C GLN A 157 10.75 -9.23 -0.98
N ALA A 158 11.16 -8.65 0.16
CA ALA A 158 10.90 -9.21 1.48
C ALA A 158 9.41 -9.42 1.73
N VAL A 159 8.62 -8.35 1.59
CA VAL A 159 7.17 -8.41 1.80
C VAL A 159 6.50 -9.39 0.85
N TRP A 160 6.85 -9.34 -0.44
CA TRP A 160 6.25 -10.24 -1.42
C TRP A 160 6.57 -11.72 -1.15
N ASN A 161 7.82 -12.01 -0.79
CA ASN A 161 8.25 -13.36 -0.43
C ASN A 161 7.50 -13.87 0.81
N GLU A 162 7.39 -13.05 1.86
CA GLU A 162 6.68 -13.41 3.07
C GLU A 162 5.20 -13.67 2.83
N GLN A 163 4.55 -12.80 2.07
CA GLN A 163 3.16 -12.97 1.69
C GLN A 163 2.95 -14.22 0.83
N THR A 164 3.98 -14.74 0.18
CA THR A 164 3.90 -16.01 -0.59
C THR A 164 3.95 -17.24 0.31
N MET A 165 4.47 -17.13 1.54
CA MET A 165 4.64 -18.27 2.44
C MET A 165 3.30 -18.89 2.87
N ASP A 166 3.28 -20.21 3.00
CA ASP A 166 2.09 -21.00 3.36
C ASP A 166 1.45 -20.52 4.66
N GLU A 167 2.25 -20.02 5.62
CA GLU A 167 1.76 -19.52 6.89
C GLU A 167 0.83 -18.31 6.72
N ARG A 168 1.02 -17.49 5.67
CA ARG A 168 0.15 -16.33 5.36
C ARG A 168 -1.08 -16.72 4.53
N ARG A 169 -1.06 -17.89 3.92
CA ARG A 169 -2.05 -18.33 2.94
C ARG A 169 -3.17 -19.13 3.57
N ALA A 170 -4.32 -19.14 2.91
CA ALA A 170 -5.41 -20.06 3.19
C ALA A 170 -5.08 -21.43 2.61
N ILE A 171 -4.14 -22.14 3.24
CA ILE A 171 -3.82 -23.54 2.91
C ILE A 171 -4.77 -24.44 3.67
N THR A 172 -5.56 -25.23 2.93
CA THR A 172 -6.56 -26.12 3.52
C THR A 172 -6.29 -27.58 3.16
N LYS A 173 -6.69 -28.50 4.04
CA LYS A 173 -6.69 -29.94 3.74
C LYS A 173 -7.91 -30.36 2.91
N ASP A 174 -8.90 -29.48 2.80
CA ASP A 174 -10.11 -29.68 2.03
C ASP A 174 -9.84 -29.36 0.56
N LYS A 175 -9.84 -30.41 -0.27
CA LYS A 175 -9.60 -30.28 -1.72
C LYS A 175 -10.72 -29.51 -2.43
N ASP A 176 -11.89 -29.38 -1.81
CA ASP A 176 -13.03 -28.64 -2.34
C ASP A 176 -13.05 -27.18 -1.84
N SER A 177 -12.01 -26.75 -1.11
CA SER A 177 -11.93 -25.37 -0.65
C SER A 177 -11.74 -24.41 -1.81
N ARG A 178 -12.67 -23.47 -1.98
CA ARG A 178 -12.56 -22.38 -2.95
C ARG A 178 -11.52 -21.35 -2.52
N CYS A 179 -11.24 -21.23 -1.23
CA CYS A 179 -10.32 -20.24 -0.69
C CYS A 179 -8.84 -20.61 -0.86
N GLU A 180 -8.54 -21.84 -1.31
CA GLU A 180 -7.18 -22.39 -1.38
C GLU A 180 -6.20 -21.41 -2.06
N GLY A 181 -5.10 -21.10 -1.36
CA GLY A 181 -4.04 -20.20 -1.83
C GLY A 181 -4.34 -18.70 -1.69
N GLY A 182 -5.53 -18.31 -1.21
CA GLY A 182 -5.85 -16.91 -0.93
C GLY A 182 -4.99 -16.34 0.20
N LEU A 183 -4.52 -15.10 0.04
CA LEU A 183 -3.84 -14.37 1.12
C LEU A 183 -4.88 -13.96 2.16
N ARG A 184 -4.59 -14.25 3.43
CA ARG A 184 -5.44 -13.82 4.55
C ARG A 184 -5.33 -12.32 4.74
N TRP A 185 -6.34 -11.70 5.35
CA TRP A 185 -6.25 -10.31 5.74
C TRP A 185 -5.11 -10.10 6.75
N GLN A 186 -5.16 -10.80 7.88
CA GLN A 186 -4.15 -10.66 8.92
C GLN A 186 -2.85 -11.41 8.61
N ALA A 187 -1.72 -10.90 9.10
CA ALA A 187 -0.39 -11.51 9.01
C ALA A 187 -0.16 -12.60 10.08
N HIS A 188 -0.85 -12.48 11.22
CA HIS A 188 -0.70 -13.38 12.36
C HIS A 188 -2.02 -14.08 12.70
N SER A 189 -1.94 -15.37 13.00
CA SER A 189 -3.10 -16.24 13.25
C SER A 189 -3.93 -15.91 14.49
N VAL A 190 -3.37 -15.11 15.38
CA VAL A 190 -4.04 -14.66 16.62
C VAL A 190 -4.82 -13.36 16.43
N ASN A 191 -4.68 -12.67 15.29
CA ASN A 191 -5.35 -11.40 15.05
C ASN A 191 -6.78 -11.62 14.55
N ASN A 192 -7.68 -10.72 14.94
CA ASN A 192 -9.06 -10.72 14.46
C ASN A 192 -9.11 -10.47 12.95
N GLY A 193 -9.87 -11.29 12.22
CA GLY A 193 -9.93 -11.23 10.76
C GLY A 193 -8.92 -12.15 10.06
N TRP A 194 -8.16 -12.97 10.79
CA TRP A 194 -7.30 -14.02 10.21
C TRP A 194 -8.03 -14.97 9.25
N ASP A 195 -9.30 -15.24 9.52
CA ASP A 195 -10.14 -16.11 8.71
C ASP A 195 -10.81 -15.38 7.53
N TYR A 196 -10.63 -14.06 7.41
CA TYR A 196 -11.14 -13.26 6.31
C TYR A 196 -10.13 -13.22 5.15
N ILE A 197 -10.57 -13.64 3.96
CA ILE A 197 -9.78 -13.60 2.72
C ILE A 197 -10.30 -12.41 1.93
N ASN A 198 -9.65 -11.26 2.11
CA ASN A 198 -10.12 -10.00 1.55
C ASN A 198 -9.48 -9.68 0.20
N THR A 199 -10.13 -8.77 -0.53
CA THR A 199 -9.65 -8.31 -1.83
C THR A 199 -8.42 -7.44 -1.69
N ILE A 200 -8.32 -6.58 -0.68
CA ILE A 200 -7.21 -5.62 -0.58
C ILE A 200 -5.85 -6.32 -0.39
N SER A 201 -5.73 -7.30 0.51
CA SER A 201 -4.46 -7.99 0.72
C SER A 201 -4.02 -8.74 -0.53
N ASN A 202 -4.96 -9.43 -1.20
CA ASN A 202 -4.69 -10.14 -2.44
C ASN A 202 -4.42 -9.18 -3.62
N GLY A 203 -5.12 -8.05 -3.67
CA GLY A 203 -4.95 -7.03 -4.69
C GLY A 203 -3.58 -6.36 -4.60
N ILE A 204 -3.10 -6.07 -3.39
CA ILE A 204 -1.74 -5.54 -3.17
C ILE A 204 -0.69 -6.59 -3.53
N TYR A 205 -0.87 -7.86 -3.10
CA TYR A 205 0.05 -8.93 -3.48
C TYR A 205 0.17 -9.11 -5.01
N PHE A 206 -0.98 -9.09 -5.69
CA PHE A 206 -1.08 -9.09 -7.16
C PHE A 206 -0.36 -7.88 -7.78
N ASN A 207 -0.61 -6.69 -7.26
CA ASN A 207 -0.03 -5.44 -7.74
C ASN A 207 1.49 -5.43 -7.61
N LEU A 208 2.01 -5.77 -6.43
CA LEU A 208 3.44 -5.89 -6.18
C LEU A 208 4.09 -6.95 -7.07
N GLY A 209 3.44 -8.10 -7.26
CA GLY A 209 3.94 -9.13 -8.17
C GLY A 209 4.03 -8.64 -9.62
N ALA A 210 3.00 -7.96 -10.13
CA ALA A 210 3.01 -7.43 -11.49
C ALA A 210 4.12 -6.38 -11.69
N ARG A 211 4.31 -5.52 -10.69
CA ARG A 211 5.35 -4.49 -10.65
C ARG A 211 6.76 -5.07 -10.56
N LEU A 212 6.97 -6.04 -9.67
CA LEU A 212 8.24 -6.79 -9.57
C LEU A 212 8.55 -7.53 -10.86
N ALA A 213 7.55 -8.16 -11.50
CA ALA A 213 7.73 -8.83 -12.78
C ALA A 213 8.24 -7.87 -13.85
N ARG A 214 7.62 -6.68 -13.95
CA ARG A 214 8.04 -5.64 -14.89
C ARG A 214 9.44 -5.12 -14.58
N TYR A 215 9.73 -4.81 -13.32
CA TYR A 215 11.00 -4.21 -12.93
C TYR A 215 12.18 -5.19 -13.11
N THR A 216 11.97 -6.46 -12.76
CA THR A 216 13.05 -7.46 -12.70
C THR A 216 13.15 -8.34 -13.95
N GLY A 217 12.06 -8.46 -14.73
CA GLY A 217 11.93 -9.45 -15.80
C GLY A 217 11.69 -10.89 -15.31
N ASN A 218 11.53 -11.11 -14.01
CA ASN A 218 11.32 -12.44 -13.44
C ASN A 218 9.84 -12.89 -13.60
N LYS A 219 9.65 -13.99 -14.33
CA LYS A 219 8.34 -14.54 -14.68
C LYS A 219 7.57 -15.09 -13.47
N THR A 220 8.25 -15.54 -12.42
CA THR A 220 7.59 -16.09 -11.22
C THR A 220 6.61 -15.08 -10.61
N TYR A 221 7.00 -13.81 -10.55
CA TYR A 221 6.13 -12.75 -10.04
C TYR A 221 4.87 -12.57 -10.91
N ALA A 222 5.01 -12.63 -12.24
CA ALA A 222 3.88 -12.52 -13.17
C ALA A 222 2.94 -13.74 -13.07
N GLU A 223 3.48 -14.94 -12.92
CA GLU A 223 2.69 -16.17 -12.78
C GLU A 223 1.86 -16.17 -11.49
N HIS A 224 2.42 -15.71 -10.38
CA HIS A 224 1.70 -15.54 -9.13
C HIS A 224 0.62 -14.45 -9.25
N SER A 225 0.93 -13.34 -9.93
CA SER A 225 -0.03 -12.27 -10.18
C SER A 225 -1.22 -12.75 -11.00
N GLU A 226 -0.97 -13.50 -12.07
CA GLU A 226 -1.99 -14.13 -12.90
C GLU A 226 -2.90 -15.04 -12.06
N LYS A 227 -2.31 -15.94 -11.26
CA LYS A 227 -3.04 -16.86 -10.37
C LYS A 227 -3.89 -16.12 -9.35
N THR A 228 -3.36 -15.05 -8.74
CA THR A 228 -4.11 -14.24 -7.76
C THR A 228 -5.28 -13.52 -8.41
N PHE A 229 -5.11 -12.94 -9.61
CA PHE A 229 -6.23 -12.30 -10.31
C PHE A 229 -7.31 -13.31 -10.72
N GLU A 230 -6.92 -14.45 -11.27
CA GLU A 230 -7.85 -15.54 -11.62
C GLU A 230 -8.58 -16.10 -10.39
N MET A 231 -7.92 -16.12 -9.22
CA MET A 231 -8.56 -16.46 -7.96
C MET A 231 -9.64 -15.43 -7.58
N LEU A 232 -9.36 -14.13 -7.70
CA LEU A 232 -10.34 -13.07 -7.39
C LEU A 232 -11.57 -13.15 -8.31
N GLU A 233 -11.38 -13.45 -9.60
CA GLU A 233 -12.49 -13.73 -10.54
C GLU A 233 -13.27 -14.99 -10.14
N ARG A 234 -12.56 -16.10 -9.85
CA ARG A 234 -13.15 -17.40 -9.47
C ARG A 234 -13.95 -17.34 -8.16
N LEU A 235 -13.51 -16.51 -7.21
CA LEU A 235 -14.20 -16.26 -5.95
C LEU A 235 -15.36 -15.26 -6.10
N SER A 236 -15.53 -14.67 -7.29
CA SER A 236 -16.50 -13.60 -7.54
C SER A 236 -16.26 -12.38 -6.66
N TYR A 237 -14.99 -12.12 -6.31
CA TYR A 237 -14.60 -10.84 -5.73
C TYR A 237 -14.49 -9.79 -6.83
N ILE A 238 -14.10 -10.22 -8.04
CA ILE A 238 -14.34 -9.49 -9.28
C ILE A 238 -15.49 -10.22 -9.99
N ASP A 239 -16.63 -9.57 -10.12
CA ASP A 239 -17.77 -10.16 -10.86
C ASP A 239 -17.70 -9.88 -12.36
N LYS A 240 -18.67 -10.41 -13.12
CA LYS A 240 -18.68 -10.32 -14.59
C LYS A 240 -18.93 -8.90 -15.09
N GLU A 241 -19.53 -8.06 -14.25
CA GLU A 241 -19.82 -6.66 -14.52
C GLU A 241 -18.64 -5.75 -14.10
N GLY A 242 -17.57 -6.33 -13.55
CA GLY A 242 -16.38 -5.62 -13.08
C GLY A 242 -16.51 -5.01 -11.69
N ASN A 243 -17.56 -5.34 -10.93
CA ASN A 243 -17.65 -4.92 -9.53
C ASN A 243 -16.53 -5.59 -8.74
N VAL A 244 -15.95 -4.83 -7.80
CA VAL A 244 -14.90 -5.33 -6.92
C VAL A 244 -15.41 -5.33 -5.49
N HIS A 245 -15.68 -6.52 -4.98
CA HIS A 245 -16.20 -6.80 -3.64
C HIS A 245 -15.08 -6.93 -2.61
N ASP A 246 -15.44 -6.89 -1.32
CA ASP A 246 -14.48 -6.72 -0.22
C ASP A 246 -13.77 -8.02 0.20
N GLY A 247 -14.44 -9.17 0.09
CA GLY A 247 -13.88 -10.45 0.51
C GLY A 247 -14.92 -11.43 1.04
N ALA A 248 -14.46 -12.55 1.60
CA ALA A 248 -15.30 -13.58 2.20
C ALA A 248 -14.53 -14.38 3.28
N HIS A 249 -15.22 -15.20 4.06
CA HIS A 249 -14.61 -15.94 5.17
C HIS A 249 -14.24 -17.37 4.79
N LEU A 250 -13.04 -17.80 5.20
CA LEU A 250 -12.54 -19.15 5.00
C LEU A 250 -13.47 -20.24 5.59
N PRO A 251 -14.01 -20.11 6.84
CA PRO A 251 -14.94 -21.09 7.40
C PRO A 251 -16.26 -21.24 6.62
N LYS A 252 -16.58 -20.28 5.74
CA LYS A 252 -17.75 -20.32 4.84
C LYS A 252 -17.37 -20.71 3.42
N ASN A 253 -16.17 -21.28 3.23
CA ASN A 253 -15.60 -21.64 1.94
C ASN A 253 -15.61 -20.47 0.92
N CYS A 254 -15.42 -19.23 1.41
CA CYS A 254 -15.47 -18.00 0.63
C CYS A 254 -16.77 -17.83 -0.19
N LEU A 255 -17.89 -18.37 0.30
CA LEU A 255 -19.20 -18.25 -0.34
C LEU A 255 -19.98 -17.01 0.13
N ASP A 256 -19.64 -16.48 1.30
CA ASP A 256 -20.27 -15.32 1.94
C ASP A 256 -19.62 -14.00 1.51
N VAL A 257 -19.60 -13.76 0.20
CA VAL A 257 -18.96 -12.56 -0.37
C VAL A 257 -19.61 -11.28 0.19
N ASN A 258 -18.81 -10.48 0.90
CA ASN A 258 -19.14 -9.13 1.31
C ASN A 258 -19.15 -8.21 0.08
N LYS A 259 -20.35 -7.82 -0.36
CA LYS A 259 -20.55 -7.06 -1.60
C LYS A 259 -20.28 -5.55 -1.47
N LEU A 260 -19.83 -5.07 -0.32
CA LEU A 260 -19.36 -3.68 -0.20
C LEU A 260 -18.24 -3.43 -1.22
N GLN A 261 -18.29 -2.25 -1.83
CA GLN A 261 -17.32 -1.81 -2.82
C GLN A 261 -16.59 -0.58 -2.30
N PHE A 262 -15.27 -0.68 -2.23
CA PHE A 262 -14.38 0.39 -1.81
C PHE A 262 -13.47 0.75 -2.97
N SER A 263 -13.29 2.04 -3.26
CA SER A 263 -12.64 2.47 -4.50
C SER A 263 -11.20 1.96 -4.64
N TYR A 264 -10.47 1.87 -3.53
CA TYR A 264 -9.09 1.41 -3.50
C TYR A 264 -8.91 -0.06 -3.92
N ASN A 265 -9.90 -0.92 -3.69
CA ASN A 265 -9.86 -2.33 -4.10
C ASN A 265 -9.85 -2.43 -5.63
N ALA A 266 -10.70 -1.64 -6.30
CA ALA A 266 -10.70 -1.59 -7.76
C ALA A 266 -9.44 -0.91 -8.30
N ALA A 267 -9.02 0.19 -7.67
CA ALA A 267 -7.85 0.97 -8.10
C ALA A 267 -6.54 0.17 -8.06
N VAL A 268 -6.30 -0.62 -6.99
CA VAL A 268 -5.08 -1.44 -6.88
C VAL A 268 -5.03 -2.54 -7.95
N LEU A 269 -6.19 -3.12 -8.29
CA LEU A 269 -6.33 -4.12 -9.35
C LEU A 269 -6.15 -3.50 -10.74
N ILE A 270 -6.69 -2.31 -10.99
CA ILE A 270 -6.49 -1.58 -12.26
C ILE A 270 -4.99 -1.31 -12.47
N GLN A 271 -4.31 -0.81 -11.45
CA GLN A 271 -2.88 -0.54 -11.55
C GLN A 271 -2.09 -1.83 -11.82
N GLY A 272 -2.31 -2.90 -11.05
CA GLY A 272 -1.63 -4.18 -11.28
C GLY A 272 -1.94 -4.78 -12.65
N ALA A 273 -3.18 -4.64 -13.14
CA ALA A 273 -3.57 -5.12 -14.47
C ALA A 273 -2.88 -4.33 -15.60
N ALA A 274 -2.58 -3.05 -15.41
CA ALA A 274 -1.79 -2.25 -16.35
C ALA A 274 -0.32 -2.72 -16.42
N TYR A 275 0.26 -3.08 -15.27
CA TYR A 275 1.58 -3.71 -15.24
C TYR A 275 1.56 -5.08 -15.94
N MET A 276 0.55 -5.92 -15.69
CA MET A 276 0.43 -7.21 -16.38
C MET A 276 0.17 -7.05 -17.89
N TYR A 277 -0.60 -6.05 -18.31
CA TYR A 277 -0.76 -5.71 -19.72
C TYR A 277 0.59 -5.44 -20.38
N ASP A 278 1.45 -4.62 -19.76
CA ASP A 278 2.80 -4.34 -20.27
C ASP A 278 3.70 -5.59 -20.27
N VAL A 279 3.78 -6.30 -19.13
CA VAL A 279 4.62 -7.50 -18.95
C VAL A 279 4.26 -8.63 -19.91
N THR A 280 2.99 -8.75 -20.28
CA THR A 280 2.50 -9.79 -21.21
C THR A 280 2.57 -9.39 -22.68
N GLY A 281 3.26 -8.28 -22.99
CA GLY A 281 3.38 -7.80 -24.38
C GLY A 281 2.05 -7.27 -24.91
N GLN A 282 1.30 -6.56 -24.07
CA GLN A 282 0.04 -5.89 -24.42
C GLN A 282 -1.08 -6.86 -24.82
N SER A 283 -1.20 -7.97 -24.08
CA SER A 283 -2.16 -9.01 -24.40
C SER A 283 -3.62 -8.54 -24.33
N GLN A 284 -4.46 -9.09 -25.22
CA GLN A 284 -5.89 -8.77 -25.28
C GLN A 284 -6.61 -9.12 -23.96
N LYS A 285 -6.23 -10.22 -23.30
CA LYS A 285 -6.76 -10.66 -22.01
C LYS A 285 -6.65 -9.57 -20.94
N TRP A 286 -5.46 -8.99 -20.76
CA TRP A 286 -5.24 -7.92 -19.78
C TRP A 286 -5.86 -6.59 -20.21
N LYS A 287 -5.92 -6.33 -21.52
CA LYS A 287 -6.65 -5.18 -22.07
C LYS A 287 -8.14 -5.21 -21.76
N ASP A 288 -8.78 -6.37 -21.91
CA ASP A 288 -10.22 -6.55 -21.64
C ASP A 288 -10.53 -6.41 -20.15
N ARG A 289 -9.71 -7.04 -19.29
CA ARG A 289 -9.80 -6.89 -17.83
C ARG A 289 -9.66 -5.42 -17.40
N LEU A 290 -8.72 -4.68 -17.98
CA LEU A 290 -8.54 -3.26 -17.71
C LEU A 290 -9.75 -2.43 -18.13
N ASN A 291 -10.29 -2.65 -19.34
CA ASN A 291 -11.48 -1.93 -19.77
C ASN A 291 -12.65 -2.17 -18.83
N LEU A 292 -12.92 -3.43 -18.47
CA LEU A 292 -14.01 -3.79 -17.57
C LEU A 292 -13.87 -3.11 -16.20
N LEU A 293 -12.69 -3.20 -15.57
CA LEU A 293 -12.44 -2.62 -14.25
C LEU A 293 -12.52 -1.09 -14.28
N VAL A 294 -11.91 -0.44 -15.28
CA VAL A 294 -11.92 1.02 -15.40
C VAL A 294 -13.34 1.53 -15.62
N ASP A 295 -14.06 0.97 -16.58
CA ASP A 295 -15.39 1.44 -16.93
C ASP A 295 -16.37 1.25 -15.76
N ARG A 296 -16.27 0.11 -15.04
CA ARG A 296 -17.06 -0.11 -13.83
C ARG A 296 -16.68 0.82 -12.70
N SER A 297 -15.38 1.06 -12.48
CA SER A 297 -14.90 1.95 -11.41
C SER A 297 -15.33 3.40 -11.63
N LEU A 298 -15.24 3.90 -12.87
CA LEU A 298 -15.73 5.24 -13.20
C LEU A 298 -17.25 5.35 -12.97
N ALA A 299 -18.03 4.32 -13.34
CA ALA A 299 -19.47 4.32 -13.13
C ALA A 299 -19.87 4.28 -11.64
N VAL A 300 -19.18 3.50 -10.81
CA VAL A 300 -19.52 3.30 -9.39
C VAL A 300 -18.98 4.42 -8.51
N PHE A 301 -17.72 4.82 -8.71
CA PHE A 301 -17.02 5.73 -7.82
C PHE A 301 -16.99 7.17 -8.33
N LEU A 302 -17.46 7.46 -9.55
CA LEU A 302 -17.63 8.82 -10.07
C LEU A 302 -19.06 9.05 -10.63
N PRO A 303 -20.13 8.81 -9.84
CA PRO A 303 -21.51 8.84 -10.36
C PRO A 303 -21.94 10.21 -10.90
N LYS A 304 -21.31 11.30 -10.44
CA LYS A 304 -21.48 12.67 -10.97
C LYS A 304 -20.20 13.24 -11.59
N GLY A 305 -19.27 12.37 -11.98
CA GLY A 305 -17.90 12.78 -12.35
C GLY A 305 -17.05 13.22 -11.16
N ILE A 306 -17.51 13.00 -9.92
CA ILE A 306 -16.82 13.37 -8.68
C ILE A 306 -16.60 12.10 -7.87
N ALA A 307 -15.38 11.89 -7.38
CA ALA A 307 -15.07 10.71 -6.58
C ALA A 307 -15.94 10.61 -5.32
N PHE A 308 -16.52 9.43 -5.09
CA PHE A 308 -17.48 9.17 -4.03
C PHE A 308 -17.34 7.75 -3.47
N GLU A 309 -17.21 7.60 -2.15
CA GLU A 309 -17.15 6.29 -1.48
C GLU A 309 -18.56 5.78 -1.19
N TYR A 310 -19.16 5.09 -2.17
CA TYR A 310 -20.55 4.65 -2.13
C TYR A 310 -20.92 3.85 -0.86
N ALA A 311 -19.99 3.03 -0.36
CA ALA A 311 -20.21 2.19 0.82
C ALA A 311 -20.48 2.98 2.11
N CYS A 312 -20.05 4.24 2.22
CA CYS A 312 -20.07 4.96 3.49
C CYS A 312 -20.36 6.47 3.39
N GLU A 313 -20.08 7.14 2.28
CA GLU A 313 -20.12 8.61 2.21
C GLU A 313 -21.55 9.14 2.21
N GLY A 314 -22.46 8.51 1.47
CA GLY A 314 -23.87 8.93 1.39
C GLY A 314 -24.64 8.84 2.70
N VAL A 315 -24.17 8.02 3.64
CA VAL A 315 -24.73 7.86 4.99
C VAL A 315 -23.79 8.41 6.08
N SER A 316 -22.72 9.10 5.68
CA SER A 316 -21.74 9.72 6.59
C SER A 316 -21.11 8.76 7.62
N SER A 317 -20.89 7.51 7.23
CA SER A 317 -20.35 6.45 8.11
C SER A 317 -18.88 6.10 7.85
N CYS A 318 -18.19 6.83 6.96
CA CYS A 318 -16.79 6.54 6.62
C CYS A 318 -15.87 6.69 7.83
N ASN A 319 -15.11 5.63 8.13
CA ASN A 319 -14.00 5.68 9.08
C ASN A 319 -12.77 6.37 8.46
N VAL A 320 -11.69 6.50 9.22
CA VAL A 320 -10.46 7.18 8.76
C VAL A 320 -9.84 6.51 7.53
N ASP A 321 -9.87 5.18 7.47
CA ASP A 321 -9.33 4.38 6.38
C ASP A 321 -10.08 4.69 5.08
N MET A 322 -11.41 4.55 5.12
CA MET A 322 -12.31 4.81 3.99
C MET A 322 -12.18 6.24 3.47
N ARG A 323 -11.90 7.20 4.37
CA ARG A 323 -11.69 8.60 4.00
C ARG A 323 -10.38 8.84 3.24
N SER A 324 -9.51 7.84 3.07
CA SER A 324 -8.26 7.96 2.30
C SER A 324 -8.34 7.36 0.89
N PHE A 325 -9.39 6.61 0.57
CA PHE A 325 -9.43 5.75 -0.62
C PHE A 325 -9.51 6.52 -1.94
N LYS A 326 -10.22 7.67 -1.96
CA LYS A 326 -10.32 8.54 -3.15
C LYS A 326 -8.95 8.98 -3.67
N GLY A 327 -7.97 9.22 -2.79
CA GLY A 327 -6.61 9.58 -3.19
C GLY A 327 -5.92 8.47 -3.95
N TYR A 328 -6.08 7.23 -3.48
CA TYR A 328 -5.53 6.04 -4.14
C TYR A 328 -6.21 5.77 -5.48
N LEU A 329 -7.53 5.96 -5.55
CA LEU A 329 -8.29 5.89 -6.80
C LEU A 329 -7.67 6.82 -7.86
N HIS A 330 -7.43 8.09 -7.51
CA HIS A 330 -6.82 9.03 -8.47
C HIS A 330 -5.40 8.63 -8.84
N ARG A 331 -4.54 8.36 -7.86
CA ARG A 331 -3.11 8.08 -8.09
C ARG A 331 -2.90 6.82 -8.91
N TRP A 332 -3.44 5.69 -8.46
CA TRP A 332 -3.16 4.38 -9.04
C TRP A 332 -3.79 4.21 -10.43
N VAL A 333 -5.01 4.71 -10.63
CA VAL A 333 -5.67 4.64 -11.95
C VAL A 333 -5.03 5.63 -12.94
N SER A 334 -4.58 6.80 -12.48
CA SER A 334 -3.83 7.73 -13.34
C SER A 334 -2.47 7.15 -13.75
N GLN A 335 -1.76 6.50 -12.83
CA GLN A 335 -0.49 5.82 -13.14
C GLN A 335 -0.70 4.66 -14.14
N ALA A 336 -1.82 3.94 -14.04
CA ALA A 336 -2.16 2.88 -14.99
C ALA A 336 -2.22 3.40 -16.44
N THR A 337 -2.61 4.66 -16.66
CA THR A 337 -2.68 5.28 -18.00
C THR A 337 -1.32 5.37 -18.70
N VAL A 338 -0.21 5.35 -17.95
CA VAL A 338 1.15 5.45 -18.50
C VAL A 338 1.54 4.16 -19.21
N LEU A 339 1.17 2.99 -18.66
CA LEU A 339 1.42 1.67 -19.25
C LEU A 339 0.26 1.19 -20.15
N ALA A 340 -0.94 1.71 -19.94
CA ALA A 340 -2.13 1.40 -20.71
C ALA A 340 -2.72 2.67 -21.36
N PRO A 341 -2.08 3.26 -22.38
CA PRO A 341 -2.52 4.55 -22.93
C PRO A 341 -3.93 4.56 -23.52
N PHE A 342 -4.51 3.39 -23.86
CA PHE A 342 -5.87 3.29 -24.39
C PHE A 342 -6.98 3.66 -23.39
N ILE A 343 -6.69 3.73 -22.08
CA ILE A 343 -7.65 4.21 -21.07
C ILE A 343 -7.45 5.70 -20.73
N LYS A 344 -6.38 6.33 -21.22
CA LYS A 344 -5.90 7.63 -20.76
C LYS A 344 -6.96 8.73 -20.88
N ASP A 345 -7.51 8.94 -22.08
CA ASP A 345 -8.39 10.08 -22.34
C ASP A 345 -9.64 10.04 -21.46
N ARG A 346 -10.27 8.88 -21.31
CA ARG A 346 -11.48 8.72 -20.49
C ARG A 346 -11.20 8.84 -18.99
N VAL A 347 -10.06 8.32 -18.52
CA VAL A 347 -9.65 8.45 -17.11
C VAL A 347 -9.33 9.91 -16.79
N MET A 348 -8.52 10.58 -17.61
CA MET A 348 -8.10 11.96 -17.36
C MET A 348 -9.28 12.93 -17.41
N ALA A 349 -10.21 12.75 -18.36
CA ALA A 349 -11.43 13.57 -18.43
C ALA A 349 -12.32 13.40 -17.17
N ALA A 350 -12.51 12.17 -16.70
CA ALA A 350 -13.29 11.92 -15.49
C ALA A 350 -12.61 12.47 -14.24
N PHE A 351 -11.29 12.28 -14.12
CA PHE A 351 -10.53 12.72 -12.95
C PHE A 351 -10.32 14.22 -12.89
N GLU A 352 -10.31 14.94 -14.02
CA GLU A 352 -10.24 16.41 -14.00
C GLU A 352 -11.48 16.99 -13.31
N THR A 353 -12.67 16.46 -13.63
CA THR A 353 -13.93 16.87 -12.99
C THR A 353 -13.90 16.63 -11.48
N SER A 354 -13.42 15.45 -11.09
CA SER A 354 -13.29 15.06 -9.68
C SER A 354 -12.25 15.92 -8.93
N ALA A 355 -11.09 16.19 -9.54
CA ALA A 355 -10.06 17.04 -8.95
C ALA A 355 -10.54 18.48 -8.74
N ARG A 356 -11.33 19.03 -9.66
CA ARG A 356 -11.97 20.35 -9.50
C ARG A 356 -12.86 20.40 -8.26
N ALA A 357 -13.67 19.37 -8.04
CA ALA A 357 -14.51 19.26 -6.85
C ALA A 357 -13.68 19.08 -5.56
N GLY A 358 -12.60 18.29 -5.62
CA GLY A 358 -11.67 18.11 -4.50
C GLY A 358 -11.00 19.42 -4.07
N VAL A 359 -10.51 20.22 -5.02
CA VAL A 359 -9.94 21.55 -4.74
C VAL A 359 -10.99 22.52 -4.21
N ALA A 360 -12.23 22.46 -4.72
CA ALA A 360 -13.32 23.30 -4.22
C ALA A 360 -13.67 22.99 -2.75
N ALA A 361 -13.38 21.79 -2.24
CA ALA A 361 -13.55 21.43 -0.84
C ALA A 361 -12.40 21.94 0.07
N CYS A 362 -11.42 22.67 -0.46
CA CYS A 362 -10.25 23.21 0.25
C CYS A 362 -10.46 24.66 0.71
N GLN A 363 -11.35 24.82 1.69
CA GLN A 363 -11.83 26.13 2.16
C GLN A 363 -11.91 26.24 3.69
N GLY A 364 -11.18 25.41 4.44
CA GLY A 364 -11.27 25.36 5.90
C GLY A 364 -9.94 25.08 6.61
N GLY A 365 -10.03 24.61 7.85
CA GLY A 365 -8.88 24.41 8.73
C GLY A 365 -8.27 25.71 9.26
N ASP A 366 -7.22 25.60 10.06
CA ASP A 366 -6.62 26.73 10.78
C ASP A 366 -5.99 27.79 9.86
N ASN A 367 -5.68 27.41 8.62
CA ASN A 367 -5.12 28.28 7.59
C ASN A 367 -6.16 28.72 6.52
N GLY A 368 -7.42 28.28 6.63
CA GLY A 368 -8.50 28.58 5.69
C GLY A 368 -8.47 27.87 4.33
N GLN A 369 -7.46 27.03 4.07
CA GLN A 369 -7.23 26.38 2.77
C GLN A 369 -7.12 24.84 2.85
N MET A 370 -7.27 24.23 4.03
CA MET A 370 -7.27 22.78 4.18
C MET A 370 -8.49 22.14 3.52
N CYS A 371 -8.28 20.94 2.99
CA CYS A 371 -9.27 20.17 2.25
C CYS A 371 -10.15 19.26 3.11
N GLY A 372 -11.42 19.13 2.71
CA GLY A 372 -12.39 18.17 3.23
C GLY A 372 -12.53 16.89 2.40
N PHE A 373 -13.40 15.98 2.84
CA PHE A 373 -13.69 14.69 2.17
C PHE A 373 -14.93 14.72 1.25
N ALA A 374 -15.92 15.53 1.62
CA ALA A 374 -17.26 15.57 1.04
C ALA A 374 -17.31 16.36 -0.28
N TRP A 375 -16.59 15.89 -1.30
CA TRP A 375 -16.39 16.60 -2.58
C TRP A 375 -17.70 16.80 -3.36
N GLU A 376 -18.62 15.83 -3.32
CA GLU A 376 -19.93 15.95 -3.99
C GLU A 376 -20.83 17.02 -3.37
N GLN A 377 -20.65 17.27 -2.07
CA GLN A 377 -21.42 18.26 -1.32
C GLN A 377 -20.84 19.68 -1.50
N GLY A 378 -19.68 19.81 -2.13
CA GLY A 378 -19.04 21.09 -2.46
C GLY A 378 -18.61 21.91 -1.24
N GLY A 379 -18.52 21.28 -0.07
CA GLY A 379 -18.22 21.95 1.20
C GLY A 379 -17.03 21.34 1.92
N PHE A 380 -16.39 22.16 2.76
CA PHE A 380 -15.44 21.69 3.76
C PHE A 380 -16.18 21.07 4.93
N ASP A 381 -15.86 19.82 5.27
CA ASP A 381 -16.35 19.14 6.47
C ASP A 381 -15.38 19.33 7.64
N ARG A 382 -14.21 18.67 7.60
CA ARG A 382 -13.14 18.80 8.58
C ARG A 382 -11.79 18.60 7.91
N ALA A 383 -10.73 19.11 8.51
CA ALA A 383 -9.38 18.85 8.06
C ALA A 383 -8.87 17.53 8.65
N SER A 384 -8.16 16.74 7.84
CA SER A 384 -7.38 15.58 8.28
C SER A 384 -6.28 15.30 7.28
N ALA A 385 -5.27 14.51 7.68
CA ALA A 385 -4.17 14.11 6.80
C ALA A 385 -4.70 13.36 5.57
N VAL A 386 -5.63 12.41 5.75
CA VAL A 386 -6.19 11.61 4.66
C VAL A 386 -7.00 12.45 3.66
N HIS A 387 -7.62 13.54 4.09
CA HIS A 387 -8.31 14.46 3.18
C HIS A 387 -7.31 15.24 2.31
N GLN A 388 -6.18 15.66 2.88
CA GLN A 388 -5.12 16.30 2.09
C GLN A 388 -4.47 15.30 1.13
N MET A 389 -4.28 14.04 1.56
CA MET A 389 -3.81 12.96 0.69
C MET A 389 -4.72 12.75 -0.52
N ASN A 390 -6.04 12.83 -0.34
CA ASN A 390 -6.98 12.68 -1.44
C ASN A 390 -6.83 13.77 -2.50
N VAL A 391 -6.82 15.04 -2.07
CA VAL A 391 -6.71 16.17 -3.01
C VAL A 391 -5.33 16.21 -3.66
N LEU A 392 -4.27 15.93 -2.90
CA LEU A 392 -2.92 15.82 -3.45
C LEU A 392 -2.84 14.69 -4.48
N GLY A 393 -3.47 13.55 -4.21
CA GLY A 393 -3.57 12.43 -5.16
C GLY A 393 -4.34 12.78 -6.44
N ALA A 394 -5.41 13.57 -6.33
CA ALA A 394 -6.16 14.06 -7.49
C ALA A 394 -5.33 15.00 -8.36
N LEU A 395 -4.63 15.96 -7.75
CA LEU A 395 -3.76 16.90 -8.45
C LEU A 395 -2.57 16.21 -9.13
N THR A 396 -1.87 15.31 -8.42
CA THR A 396 -0.74 14.56 -8.98
C THR A 396 -1.18 13.57 -10.06
N GLY A 397 -2.38 12.98 -9.92
CA GLY A 397 -2.98 12.12 -10.94
C GLY A 397 -3.12 12.81 -12.30
N LEU A 398 -3.58 14.07 -12.34
CA LEU A 398 -3.68 14.83 -13.59
C LEU A 398 -2.33 15.11 -14.26
N MET A 399 -1.24 15.17 -13.47
CA MET A 399 0.11 15.36 -14.00
C MET A 399 0.66 14.08 -14.65
N MET A 400 0.07 12.90 -14.37
CA MET A 400 0.51 11.63 -14.99
C MET A 400 0.29 11.59 -16.50
N LYS A 401 -0.52 12.51 -17.04
CA LYS A 401 -0.72 12.63 -18.49
C LYS A 401 0.60 12.81 -19.26
N ASP A 402 1.61 13.42 -18.65
CA ASP A 402 2.91 13.70 -19.26
C ASP A 402 4.05 12.90 -18.62
N ALA A 403 3.73 11.94 -17.74
CA ALA A 403 4.71 11.16 -17.01
C ALA A 403 5.44 10.14 -17.90
N LYS A 404 6.70 9.90 -17.58
CA LYS A 404 7.49 8.83 -18.20
C LYS A 404 7.08 7.48 -17.60
N PRO A 405 7.23 6.37 -18.36
CA PRO A 405 7.04 5.04 -17.80
C PRO A 405 7.93 4.80 -16.57
N PRO A 406 7.43 4.05 -15.57
CA PRO A 406 8.23 3.56 -14.45
C PRO A 406 9.52 2.89 -14.93
N VAL A 407 10.63 3.12 -14.23
CA VAL A 407 11.90 2.49 -14.60
C VAL A 407 11.89 0.99 -14.30
N THR A 408 12.81 0.26 -14.91
CA THR A 408 13.11 -1.16 -14.69
C THR A 408 14.61 -1.31 -14.42
N ASN A 409 15.07 -2.50 -14.05
CA ASN A 409 16.50 -2.81 -13.96
C ASN A 409 17.26 -2.60 -15.30
N ALA A 410 16.55 -2.64 -16.44
CA ALA A 410 17.11 -2.47 -17.77
C ALA A 410 17.00 -1.02 -18.29
N THR A 411 16.18 -0.17 -17.67
CA THR A 411 15.89 1.19 -18.15
C THR A 411 16.29 2.26 -17.14
N GLY A 412 17.34 2.00 -16.35
CA GLY A 412 17.98 3.00 -15.48
C GLY A 412 17.54 2.97 -14.01
N GLY A 413 16.78 1.96 -13.57
CA GLY A 413 16.51 1.76 -12.14
C GLY A 413 17.77 1.38 -11.37
N THR A 414 18.03 2.08 -10.27
CA THR A 414 19.27 1.91 -9.48
C THR A 414 19.10 1.11 -8.19
N SER A 415 17.86 0.85 -7.75
CA SER A 415 17.60 0.13 -6.51
C SER A 415 18.02 -1.34 -6.63
N VAL A 416 18.79 -1.81 -5.64
CA VAL A 416 19.34 -3.16 -5.56
C VAL A 416 18.38 -4.08 -4.81
N GLY A 417 18.12 -5.25 -5.38
CA GLY A 417 17.25 -6.25 -4.78
C GLY A 417 18.01 -7.30 -3.96
N ASP A 418 17.26 -8.08 -3.21
CA ASP A 418 17.69 -9.36 -2.62
C ASP A 418 16.55 -10.37 -2.81
N ALA A 419 16.78 -11.36 -3.69
CA ALA A 419 15.79 -12.38 -4.02
C ALA A 419 15.43 -13.28 -2.82
N ASN A 420 16.29 -13.33 -1.80
CA ASN A 420 16.06 -14.10 -0.57
C ASN A 420 15.51 -13.25 0.58
N ALA A 421 15.28 -11.95 0.38
CA ALA A 421 14.74 -11.08 1.42
C ALA A 421 13.41 -11.62 1.95
N GLY A 422 13.13 -11.46 3.25
CA GLY A 422 11.91 -11.96 3.90
C GLY A 422 11.78 -13.48 3.99
N GLN A 423 12.71 -14.25 3.42
CA GLN A 423 12.71 -15.69 3.58
C GLN A 423 13.41 -16.09 4.87
N LYS A 424 12.81 -17.02 5.61
CA LYS A 424 13.56 -17.82 6.57
C LYS A 424 14.47 -18.74 5.75
N LEU A 425 15.67 -18.26 5.43
CA LEU A 425 16.72 -19.12 4.92
C LEU A 425 16.83 -20.28 5.90
N ALA A 426 16.69 -21.51 5.40
CA ALA A 426 16.97 -22.67 6.22
C ALA A 426 18.38 -22.46 6.77
N GLU A 427 18.49 -22.25 8.09
CA GLU A 427 19.78 -22.38 8.74
C GLU A 427 20.21 -23.81 8.44
N LEU A 428 21.14 -23.95 7.49
CA LEU A 428 21.99 -25.12 7.42
C LEU A 428 22.76 -25.08 8.73
N ARG A 429 22.15 -25.57 9.82
CA ARG A 429 22.84 -25.74 11.09
C ARG A 429 24.08 -26.53 10.73
N PRO A 430 25.29 -25.95 10.83
CA PRO A 430 26.49 -26.73 10.58
C PRO A 430 26.40 -27.91 11.53
N ARG A 431 26.41 -29.13 10.99
CA ARG A 431 26.37 -30.33 11.82
C ARG A 431 27.47 -30.15 12.87
N ALA A 432 27.13 -30.32 14.15
CA ALA A 432 28.12 -30.21 15.21
C ALA A 432 29.34 -31.08 14.86
N PRO A 433 30.58 -30.59 15.08
CA PRO A 433 31.76 -31.39 14.81
C PRO A 433 31.66 -32.73 15.54
N ILE A 434 31.83 -33.84 14.83
CA ILE A 434 31.78 -35.18 15.43
C ILE A 434 32.86 -35.25 16.51
N THR A 435 32.44 -35.43 17.76
CA THR A 435 33.36 -35.50 18.90
C THR A 435 33.94 -36.89 19.05
N THR A 436 35.01 -37.02 19.85
CA THR A 436 35.53 -38.33 20.24
C THR A 436 34.47 -39.15 20.98
N GLY A 437 33.59 -38.49 21.76
CA GLY A 437 32.47 -39.15 22.45
C GLY A 437 31.48 -39.79 21.48
N ASP A 438 31.13 -39.09 20.40
CA ASP A 438 30.22 -39.61 19.37
C ASP A 438 30.80 -40.84 18.66
N ARG A 439 32.11 -40.82 18.38
CA ARG A 439 32.81 -41.96 17.75
C ARG A 439 32.85 -43.19 18.68
N VAL A 440 33.10 -42.96 19.97
CA VAL A 440 33.10 -44.04 20.98
C VAL A 440 31.70 -44.61 21.15
N GLY A 441 30.68 -43.75 21.27
CA GLY A 441 29.28 -44.19 21.39
C GLY A 441 28.83 -44.99 20.17
N ALA A 442 29.16 -44.53 18.96
CA ALA A 442 28.87 -45.26 17.73
C ALA A 442 29.59 -46.62 17.66
N GLY A 443 30.85 -46.68 18.10
CA GLY A 443 31.63 -47.92 18.18
C GLY A 443 31.05 -48.94 19.16
N ILE A 444 30.62 -48.50 20.35
CA ILE A 444 29.95 -49.35 21.34
C ILE A 444 28.64 -49.88 20.79
N LEU A 445 27.79 -49.01 20.23
CA LEU A 445 26.50 -49.42 19.69
C LEU A 445 26.66 -50.44 18.56
N THR A 446 27.61 -50.19 17.64
CA THR A 446 27.93 -51.12 16.55
C THR A 446 28.41 -52.46 17.10
N SER A 447 29.26 -52.46 18.12
CA SER A 447 29.77 -53.69 18.73
C SER A 447 28.66 -54.48 19.42
N LEU A 448 27.73 -53.82 20.11
CA LEU A 448 26.57 -54.45 20.74
C LEU A 448 25.63 -55.06 19.72
N VAL A 449 25.36 -54.37 18.61
CA VAL A 449 24.54 -54.90 17.51
C VAL A 449 25.20 -56.12 16.88
N LEU A 450 26.50 -56.06 16.60
CA LEU A 450 27.25 -57.19 16.05
C LEU A 450 27.31 -58.37 17.01
N ALA A 451 27.52 -58.12 18.31
CA ALA A 451 27.53 -59.16 19.33
C ALA A 451 26.14 -59.80 19.52
N GLY A 452 25.08 -58.99 19.50
CA GLY A 452 23.70 -59.48 19.54
C GLY A 452 23.36 -60.33 18.31
N PHE A 453 23.78 -59.90 17.12
CA PHE A 453 23.60 -60.64 15.88
C PHE A 453 24.38 -61.97 15.90
N ALA A 454 25.66 -61.95 16.31
CA ALA A 454 26.46 -63.16 16.45
C ALA A 454 25.88 -64.12 17.50
N GLY A 455 25.42 -63.60 18.64
CA GLY A 455 24.75 -64.38 19.68
C GLY A 455 23.48 -65.04 19.18
N ALA A 456 22.66 -64.32 18.40
CA ALA A 456 21.47 -64.89 17.76
C ALA A 456 21.84 -66.01 16.76
N CYS A 457 22.88 -65.82 15.94
CA CYS A 457 23.36 -66.85 15.01
C CYS A 457 23.86 -68.11 15.74
N VAL A 458 24.58 -67.95 16.85
CA VAL A 458 25.05 -69.08 17.69
C VAL A 458 23.87 -69.79 18.34
N TRP A 459 22.91 -69.05 18.90
CA TRP A 459 21.68 -69.63 19.48
C TRP A 459 20.89 -70.46 18.46
N MET A 460 20.76 -69.95 17.22
CA MET A 460 20.08 -70.68 16.13
C MET A 460 20.87 -71.90 15.61
N SER A 461 22.12 -72.09 16.04
CA SER A 461 22.96 -73.22 15.61
C SER A 461 22.98 -74.38 16.62
N PHE A 462 22.29 -74.23 17.76
CA PHE A 462 21.93 -75.30 18.71
C PHE A 462 20.44 -75.62 18.56
#